data_AF-A0A933VEQ3-F1
#
_entry.id   AF-A0A933VEQ3-F1
#
_cell.length_a   1.000
_cell.length_b   1.000
_cell.length_c   1.000
_cell.angle_alpha   90.00
_cell.angle_beta   90.00
_cell.angle_gamma   90.00
#
_symmetry.space_group_name_H-M   'P 1'
#
loop_
_entity.id
_entity.type
_entity.pdbx_description
1 polymer ?
#
loop_
_entity_poly.entity_id
_entity_poly.type
_entity_poly.pdbx_seq_one_letter_code
_entity_poly.pdbx_strand_id
1 'polypeptide(L)'
;MFGGCLSLMLGMSVYAQTALRIQGAGGAFSVPVTSLKEARLQTVVRQQYDFSCGSAAVATLLTFHYEQPVGETEAFEFMYRTGDQQKIRQEGFSMLDMKRFLDNKGLQTDGFPARSELQTARRHFNDKRDWSAWPQAPIGQSLDRTGLGIFSLTLPGRNELGR
;
A
#
# COMPACT_ATOMS: atom_id res chain seq x y z
N MET A 1 -3.56 12.78 -49.57
CA MET A 1 -4.28 13.23 -48.37
C MET A 1 -5.10 12.06 -47.86
N PHE A 2 -4.59 11.26 -46.93
CA PHE A 2 -5.36 10.22 -46.22
C PHE A 2 -5.24 10.51 -44.72
N GLY A 3 -6.34 11.02 -44.15
CA GLY A 3 -6.42 11.38 -42.73
C GLY A 3 -6.60 10.12 -41.89
N GLY A 4 -5.60 9.82 -41.07
CA GLY A 4 -5.68 8.80 -40.03
C GLY A 4 -6.50 9.31 -38.85
N CYS A 5 -7.62 8.66 -38.57
CA CYS A 5 -8.39 8.87 -37.34
C CYS A 5 -7.61 8.22 -36.18
N LEU A 6 -6.86 9.04 -35.44
CA LEU A 6 -6.17 8.63 -34.22
C LEU A 6 -7.21 8.50 -33.10
N SER A 7 -7.75 7.30 -32.92
CA SER A 7 -8.71 7.01 -31.85
C SER A 7 -7.97 6.90 -30.52
N LEU A 8 -8.08 7.94 -29.70
CA LEU A 8 -7.53 8.03 -28.36
C LEU A 8 -8.32 7.08 -27.44
N MET A 9 -7.79 5.88 -27.17
CA MET A 9 -8.38 4.98 -26.17
C MET A 9 -8.05 5.49 -24.77
N LEU A 10 -8.90 6.40 -24.26
CA LEU A 10 -9.00 6.70 -22.83
C LEU A 10 -9.46 5.43 -22.12
N GLY A 11 -8.52 4.72 -21.50
CA GLY A 11 -8.81 3.62 -20.58
C GLY A 11 -9.61 4.15 -19.40
N MET A 12 -10.93 4.04 -19.46
CA MET A 12 -11.79 4.30 -18.31
C MET A 12 -11.62 3.15 -17.32
N SER A 13 -10.77 3.34 -16.31
CA SER A 13 -10.79 2.50 -15.11
C SER A 13 -12.12 2.73 -14.40
N VAL A 14 -13.08 1.82 -14.63
CA VAL A 14 -14.34 1.77 -13.89
C VAL A 14 -14.02 1.27 -12.48
N TYR A 15 -13.78 2.18 -11.55
CA TYR A 15 -13.86 1.85 -10.14
C TYR A 15 -15.34 1.73 -9.77
N ALA A 16 -15.81 0.51 -9.56
CA ALA A 16 -17.16 0.26 -9.07
C ALA A 16 -17.27 0.79 -7.62
N GLN A 17 -17.66 2.05 -7.47
CA GLN A 17 -17.99 2.63 -6.17
C GLN A 17 -19.35 2.08 -5.75
N THR A 18 -19.34 1.05 -4.91
CA THR A 18 -20.56 0.62 -4.24
C THR A 18 -20.94 1.74 -3.28
N ALA A 19 -22.10 2.37 -3.45
CA ALA A 19 -22.54 3.43 -2.55
C ALA A 19 -23.70 2.94 -1.69
N LEU A 20 -23.51 2.96 -0.37
CA LEU A 20 -24.59 2.66 0.57
C LEU A 20 -25.48 3.89 0.70
N ARG A 21 -26.73 3.76 0.30
CA ARG A 21 -27.74 4.80 0.52
C ARG A 21 -28.34 4.65 1.90
N ILE A 22 -28.08 5.63 2.76
CA ILE A 22 -28.66 5.72 4.10
C ILE A 22 -29.80 6.75 4.02
N GLN A 23 -31.03 6.29 4.23
CA GLN A 23 -32.20 7.16 4.33
C GLN A 23 -32.44 7.50 5.80
N GLY A 24 -32.51 8.79 6.13
CA GLY A 24 -32.82 9.28 7.47
C GLY A 24 -33.77 10.49 7.43
N ALA A 25 -34.20 10.95 8.61
CA ALA A 25 -35.18 12.03 8.77
C ALA A 25 -34.78 13.39 8.13
N GLY A 26 -33.52 13.54 7.70
CA GLY A 26 -32.98 14.73 7.03
C GLY A 26 -32.60 14.55 5.55
N GLY A 27 -32.95 13.42 4.91
CA GLY A 27 -32.66 13.16 3.49
C GLY A 27 -31.93 11.84 3.22
N ALA A 28 -31.69 11.56 1.94
CA ALA A 28 -30.93 10.38 1.50
C ALA A 28 -29.46 10.75 1.28
N PHE A 29 -28.56 10.14 2.05
CA PHE A 29 -27.11 10.29 1.91
C PHE A 29 -26.53 9.08 1.19
N SER A 30 -25.61 9.32 0.25
CA SER A 30 -24.92 8.27 -0.49
C SER A 30 -23.47 8.21 -0.02
N VAL A 31 -23.11 7.16 0.71
CA VAL A 31 -21.75 7.00 1.25
C VAL A 31 -21.02 5.96 0.40
N PRO A 32 -19.85 6.28 -0.21
CA PRO A 32 -19.05 5.28 -0.90
C PRO A 32 -18.58 4.24 0.12
N VAL A 33 -18.84 2.97 -0.16
CA VAL A 33 -18.39 1.83 0.65
C VAL A 33 -17.39 1.01 -0.15
N THR A 34 -16.30 0.65 0.52
CA THR A 34 -15.28 -0.25 -0.01
C THR A 34 -15.17 -1.44 0.94
N SER A 35 -14.90 -2.63 0.42
CA SER A 35 -14.73 -3.79 1.28
C SER A 35 -13.47 -3.65 2.15
N LEU A 36 -13.45 -4.28 3.33
CA LEU A 36 -12.23 -4.32 4.17
C LEU A 36 -11.03 -4.94 3.42
N LYS A 37 -11.28 -5.83 2.45
CA LYS A 37 -10.24 -6.43 1.61
C LYS A 37 -9.66 -5.39 0.64
N GLU A 38 -10.52 -4.66 -0.06
CA GLU A 38 -10.09 -3.59 -0.98
C GLU A 38 -9.40 -2.46 -0.23
N ALA A 39 -9.95 -2.02 0.90
CA ALA A 39 -9.36 -0.96 1.73
C ALA A 39 -7.89 -1.27 2.11
N ARG A 40 -7.61 -2.53 2.46
CA ARG A 40 -6.25 -2.98 2.82
C ARG A 40 -5.27 -2.96 1.64
N LEU A 41 -5.76 -3.04 0.41
CA LEU A 41 -4.93 -3.13 -0.79
C LEU A 41 -4.78 -1.77 -1.50
N GLN A 42 -5.49 -0.72 -1.05
CA GLN A 42 -5.43 0.61 -1.69
C GLN A 42 -4.02 1.22 -1.67
N THR A 43 -3.20 0.89 -0.68
CA THR A 43 -1.86 1.45 -0.48
C THR A 43 -0.77 0.38 -0.58
N VAL A 44 -1.04 -0.72 -1.28
CA VAL A 44 -0.10 -1.85 -1.43
C VAL A 44 -0.14 -2.37 -2.86
N VAL A 45 1.05 -2.57 -3.45
CA VAL A 45 1.18 -3.27 -4.73
C VAL A 45 0.94 -4.75 -4.50
N ARG A 46 -0.07 -5.31 -5.15
CA ARG A 46 -0.41 -6.74 -5.03
C ARG A 46 0.63 -7.59 -5.74
N GLN A 47 1.20 -8.54 -5.01
CA GLN A 47 2.10 -9.56 -5.56
C GLN A 47 1.35 -10.46 -6.55
N GLN A 48 1.96 -10.72 -7.71
CA GLN A 48 1.37 -11.51 -8.80
C GLN A 48 2.11 -12.84 -9.06
N TYR A 49 3.37 -12.98 -8.64
CA TYR A 49 4.20 -14.17 -8.94
C TYR A 49 4.72 -14.88 -7.69
N ASP A 50 5.02 -16.17 -7.78
CA ASP A 50 5.74 -16.88 -6.72
C ASP A 50 7.16 -16.31 -6.57
N PHE A 51 7.63 -16.15 -5.33
CA PHE A 51 8.96 -15.60 -4.96
C PHE A 51 9.20 -14.10 -5.22
N SER A 52 8.16 -13.34 -5.61
CA SER A 52 8.23 -11.90 -5.92
C SER A 52 7.86 -10.97 -4.75
N CYS A 53 7.71 -11.51 -3.53
CA CYS A 53 7.32 -10.72 -2.35
C CYS A 53 8.27 -9.53 -2.10
N GLY A 54 9.57 -9.71 -2.35
CA GLY A 54 10.57 -8.63 -2.28
C GLY A 54 10.30 -7.51 -3.29
N SER A 55 10.00 -7.84 -4.55
CA SER A 55 9.68 -6.84 -5.60
C SER A 55 8.38 -6.10 -5.33
N ALA A 56 7.34 -6.81 -4.87
CA ALA A 56 6.07 -6.18 -4.51
C ALA A 56 6.23 -5.25 -3.28
N ALA A 57 7.06 -5.65 -2.31
CA ALA A 57 7.34 -4.83 -1.13
C ALA A 57 8.08 -3.53 -1.49
N VAL A 58 9.17 -3.60 -2.27
CA VAL A 58 9.89 -2.38 -2.69
C VAL A 58 9.05 -1.52 -3.61
N ALA A 59 8.26 -2.11 -4.53
CA ALA A 59 7.33 -1.38 -5.39
C ALA A 59 6.27 -0.63 -4.57
N THR A 60 5.73 -1.26 -3.52
CA THR A 60 4.80 -0.63 -2.58
C THR A 60 5.44 0.56 -1.87
N LEU A 61 6.64 0.35 -1.31
CA LEU A 61 7.37 1.39 -0.58
C LEU A 61 7.67 2.58 -1.50
N LEU A 62 8.22 2.34 -2.68
CA LEU A 62 8.56 3.40 -3.63
C LEU A 62 7.31 4.17 -4.08
N THR A 63 6.26 3.45 -4.47
CA THR A 63 5.04 4.06 -5.01
C THR A 63 4.27 4.87 -3.97
N PHE A 64 4.05 4.31 -2.78
CA PHE A 64 3.15 4.90 -1.79
C PHE A 64 3.86 5.69 -0.68
N HIS A 65 5.16 5.48 -0.47
CA HIS A 65 5.92 6.19 0.57
C HIS A 65 6.94 7.20 0.01
N TYR A 66 7.58 6.90 -1.12
CA TYR A 66 8.58 7.78 -1.74
C TYR A 66 8.06 8.54 -2.97
N GLU A 67 6.77 8.41 -3.31
CA GLU A 67 6.14 9.04 -4.48
C GLU A 67 6.86 8.72 -5.80
N GLN A 68 7.53 7.57 -5.85
CA GLN A 68 8.23 7.06 -7.02
C GLN A 68 7.43 5.89 -7.60
N PRO A 69 6.58 6.11 -8.63
CA PRO A 69 5.72 5.07 -9.15
C PRO A 69 6.58 3.96 -9.77
N VAL A 70 6.55 2.79 -9.15
CA VAL A 70 7.31 1.60 -9.56
C VAL A 70 6.39 0.39 -9.49
N GLY A 71 6.33 -0.37 -10.58
CA GLY A 71 5.55 -1.60 -10.64
C GLY A 71 6.30 -2.81 -10.07
N GLU A 72 5.56 -3.86 -9.70
CA GLU A 72 6.15 -5.15 -9.30
C GLU A 72 7.05 -5.71 -10.39
N THR A 73 6.58 -5.73 -11.64
CA THR A 73 7.34 -6.29 -12.79
C THR A 73 8.66 -5.56 -13.00
N GLU A 74 8.69 -4.23 -12.89
CA GLU A 74 9.90 -3.44 -13.04
C GLU A 74 10.95 -3.79 -11.97
N ALA A 75 10.53 -3.83 -10.71
CA ALA A 75 11.40 -4.22 -9.60
C ALA A 75 11.86 -5.69 -9.74
N PHE A 76 10.94 -6.57 -10.13
CA PHE A 76 11.20 -7.99 -10.34
C PHE A 76 12.28 -8.21 -11.41
N GLU A 77 12.10 -7.63 -12.60
CA GLU A 77 13.03 -7.80 -13.73
C GLU A 77 14.43 -7.30 -13.39
N PHE A 78 14.53 -6.14 -12.74
CA PHE A 78 15.81 -5.59 -12.33
C PHE A 78 16.53 -6.50 -11.33
N MET A 79 15.85 -6.90 -10.25
CA MET A 79 16.44 -7.74 -9.21
C MET A 79 16.77 -9.13 -9.74
N TYR A 80 15.92 -9.69 -10.62
CA TYR A 80 16.15 -10.99 -11.23
C TYR A 80 17.34 -10.97 -12.19
N ARG A 81 17.53 -9.89 -12.94
CA ARG A 81 18.66 -9.76 -13.87
C ARG A 81 20.00 -9.53 -13.16
N THR A 82 19.99 -8.80 -12.05
CA THR A 82 21.21 -8.42 -11.31
C THR A 82 21.57 -9.39 -10.17
N GLY A 83 20.63 -10.22 -9.74
CA GLY A 83 20.80 -11.21 -8.68
C GLY A 83 21.17 -12.61 -9.19
N ASP A 84 21.33 -13.54 -8.25
CA ASP A 84 21.55 -14.95 -8.57
C ASP A 84 20.23 -15.63 -8.91
N GLN A 85 19.99 -15.83 -10.21
CA GLN A 85 18.74 -16.41 -10.70
C GLN A 85 18.48 -17.84 -10.21
N GLN A 86 19.53 -18.65 -9.98
CA GLN A 86 19.34 -20.00 -9.47
C GLN A 86 18.83 -19.95 -8.04
N LYS A 87 19.42 -19.08 -7.22
CA LYS A 87 19.01 -18.88 -5.83
C LYS A 87 17.63 -18.23 -5.74
N ILE A 88 17.33 -17.21 -6.55
CA ILE A 88 16.04 -16.51 -6.55
C ILE A 88 14.90 -17.46 -6.89
N ARG A 89 15.07 -18.41 -7.81
CA ARG A 89 14.04 -19.39 -8.13
C ARG A 89 13.73 -20.37 -7.00
N GLN A 90 14.64 -20.53 -6.03
CA GLN A 90 14.49 -21.45 -4.91
C GLN A 90 14.05 -20.74 -3.63
N GLU A 91 14.61 -19.55 -3.38
CA GLU A 91 14.50 -18.83 -2.10
C GLU A 91 13.82 -17.45 -2.23
N GLY A 92 13.67 -16.93 -3.45
CA GLY A 92 13.24 -15.56 -3.73
C GLY A 92 14.35 -14.51 -3.59
N PHE A 93 13.95 -13.24 -3.59
CA PHE A 93 14.89 -12.12 -3.53
C PHE A 93 15.54 -11.98 -2.16
N SER A 94 16.85 -11.80 -2.15
CA SER A 94 17.61 -11.51 -0.95
C SER A 94 17.55 -10.03 -0.59
N MET A 95 17.90 -9.70 0.66
CA MET A 95 18.06 -8.29 1.09
C MET A 95 19.10 -7.53 0.25
N LEU A 96 20.11 -8.24 -0.28
CA LEU A 96 21.12 -7.63 -1.16
C LEU A 96 20.54 -7.25 -2.53
N ASP A 97 19.62 -8.05 -3.07
CA ASP A 97 18.95 -7.76 -4.34
C ASP A 97 18.07 -6.51 -4.22
N MET A 98 17.31 -6.41 -3.13
CA MET A 98 16.49 -5.23 -2.82
C MET A 98 17.34 -3.99 -2.61
N LYS A 99 18.46 -4.09 -1.87
CA LYS A 99 19.42 -2.99 -1.71
C LYS A 99 19.94 -2.50 -3.06
N ARG A 100 20.42 -3.39 -3.93
CA ARG A 100 20.93 -3.02 -5.26
C ARG A 100 19.89 -2.30 -6.11
N PHE A 101 18.62 -2.72 -6.02
CA PHE A 101 17.53 -2.04 -6.71
C PHE A 101 17.28 -0.63 -6.17
N LEU A 102 17.24 -0.46 -4.85
CA LEU A 102 17.03 0.84 -4.22
C LEU A 102 18.21 1.79 -4.45
N ASP A 103 19.45 1.28 -4.40
CA ASP A 103 20.66 2.04 -4.72
C ASP A 103 20.63 2.51 -6.19
N ASN A 104 20.14 1.68 -7.12
CA ASN A 104 19.94 2.08 -8.52
C ASN A 104 18.90 3.20 -8.67
N LYS A 105 17.86 3.21 -7.83
CA LYS A 105 16.87 4.29 -7.75
C LYS A 105 17.40 5.55 -7.06
N GLY A 106 18.66 5.57 -6.64
CA GLY A 106 19.31 6.71 -5.99
C GLY A 106 19.00 6.85 -4.51
N LEU A 107 18.42 5.82 -3.88
CA LEU A 107 18.17 5.79 -2.44
C LEU A 107 19.39 5.20 -1.74
N GLN A 108 19.88 5.88 -0.70
CA GLN A 108 20.93 5.31 0.14
C GLN A 108 20.32 4.29 1.09
N THR A 109 20.68 3.02 0.90
CA THR A 109 20.14 1.94 1.73
C THR A 109 21.22 1.20 2.49
N ASP A 110 21.00 1.00 3.79
CA ASP A 110 21.86 0.21 4.64
C ASP A 110 21.32 -1.20 4.83
N GLY A 111 22.23 -2.17 4.96
CA GLY A 111 21.92 -3.56 5.23
C GLY A 111 22.74 -4.05 6.41
N PHE A 112 22.08 -4.53 7.46
CA PHE A 112 22.77 -5.04 8.64
C PHE A 112 22.89 -6.56 8.59
N PRO A 113 24.11 -7.14 8.59
CA PRO A 113 24.27 -8.57 8.60
C PRO A 113 23.82 -9.15 9.95
N ALA A 114 22.88 -10.09 9.91
CA ALA A 114 22.26 -10.64 11.12
C ALA A 114 23.20 -11.48 12.01
N ARG A 115 24.40 -11.88 11.53
CA ARG A 115 25.26 -12.84 12.24
C ARG A 115 26.64 -12.31 12.63
N SER A 116 27.28 -11.50 11.78
CA SER A 116 28.63 -10.96 12.06
C SER A 116 28.64 -9.67 12.87
N GLU A 117 27.54 -8.90 12.86
CA GLU A 117 27.50 -7.57 13.49
C GLU A 117 26.23 -7.33 14.31
N LEU A 118 25.79 -8.36 15.05
CA LEU A 118 24.61 -8.28 15.92
C LEU A 118 24.63 -7.07 16.87
N GLN A 119 25.80 -6.68 17.37
CA GLN A 119 25.95 -5.50 18.24
C GLN A 119 25.78 -4.16 17.50
N THR A 120 26.16 -4.08 16.23
CA THR A 120 25.95 -2.89 15.40
C THR A 120 24.48 -2.81 15.00
N ALA A 121 23.90 -3.92 14.53
CA ALA A 121 22.48 -4.02 14.21
C ALA A 121 21.60 -3.62 15.41
N ARG A 122 21.87 -4.13 16.62
CA ARG A 122 21.13 -3.76 17.83
C ARG A 122 21.25 -2.28 18.23
N ARG A 123 22.40 -1.65 17.95
CA ARG A 123 22.62 -0.23 18.30
C ARG A 123 21.89 0.72 17.37
N HIS A 124 21.70 0.33 16.11
CA HIS A 124 21.08 1.16 15.09
C HIS A 124 19.63 0.75 14.77
N PHE A 125 19.19 -0.42 15.21
CA PHE A 125 17.79 -0.82 15.12
C PHE A 125 16.93 0.13 15.96
N ASN A 126 15.94 0.76 15.33
CA ASN A 126 14.99 1.68 15.96
C ASN A 126 15.52 3.08 16.31
N ASP A 127 16.48 3.61 15.55
CA ASP A 127 17.00 4.97 15.75
C ASP A 127 15.88 6.01 15.54
N LYS A 128 15.83 7.06 16.37
CA LYS A 128 14.84 8.15 16.27
C LYS A 128 14.82 8.82 14.90
N ARG A 129 15.95 8.84 14.20
CA ARG A 129 16.04 9.39 12.84
C ARG A 129 15.16 8.60 11.86
N ASP A 130 15.07 7.29 12.01
CA ASP A 130 14.24 6.41 11.17
C ASP A 130 12.74 6.63 11.42
N TRP A 131 12.36 6.91 12.67
CA TRP A 131 10.97 7.15 13.06
C TRP A 131 10.43 8.53 12.67
N SER A 132 11.30 9.48 12.34
CA SER A 132 10.90 10.85 12.02
C SER A 132 10.08 10.97 10.72
N ALA A 133 10.15 9.96 9.86
CA ALA A 133 9.47 9.91 8.56
C ALA A 133 8.13 9.14 8.56
N TRP A 134 7.70 8.57 9.71
CA TRP A 134 6.50 7.72 9.74
C TRP A 134 5.20 8.54 9.71
N PRO A 135 4.32 8.37 8.70
CA PRO A 135 3.02 9.03 8.66
C PRO A 135 2.06 8.43 9.70
N GLN A 136 1.13 9.25 10.19
CA GLN A 136 0.09 8.80 11.12
C GLN A 136 -0.83 7.77 10.46
N ALA A 137 -1.25 6.76 11.23
CA ALA A 137 -2.09 5.68 10.74
C ALA A 137 -3.41 6.23 10.14
N PRO A 138 -3.83 5.77 8.93
CA PRO A 138 -5.01 6.28 8.22
C PRO A 138 -6.37 6.08 8.93
N ILE A 139 -6.39 5.41 10.08
CA ILE A 139 -7.61 5.22 10.88
C ILE A 139 -8.15 6.52 11.49
N GLY A 140 -7.36 7.59 11.54
CA GLY A 140 -7.79 8.92 11.99
C GLY A 140 -8.44 9.78 10.90
N GLN A 141 -8.30 9.40 9.62
CA GLN A 141 -8.75 10.23 8.49
C GLN A 141 -10.15 9.86 7.99
N SER A 142 -10.64 8.65 8.29
CA SER A 142 -11.85 8.09 7.69
C SER A 142 -13.10 8.07 8.59
N LEU A 143 -13.01 8.61 9.81
CA LEU A 143 -14.15 8.73 10.73
C LEU A 143 -14.29 10.19 11.19
N ASP A 144 -15.04 10.98 10.43
CA ASP A 144 -15.46 12.31 10.88
C ASP A 144 -16.33 12.16 12.14
N ARG A 145 -15.94 12.84 13.23
CA ARG A 145 -16.61 12.79 14.54
C ARG A 145 -18.08 13.21 14.43
N THR A 146 -18.41 14.03 13.43
CA THR A 146 -19.76 14.50 13.14
C THR A 146 -20.70 13.37 12.70
N GLY A 147 -20.19 12.37 11.95
CA GLY A 147 -20.98 11.25 11.46
C GLY A 147 -21.35 10.23 12.56
N LEU A 148 -20.47 10.06 13.56
CA LEU A 148 -20.73 9.20 14.72
C LEU A 148 -21.77 9.79 15.68
N GLY A 149 -21.92 11.12 15.70
CA GLY A 149 -22.95 11.80 16.48
C GLY A 149 -24.37 11.42 16.03
N ILE A 150 -24.60 11.31 14.72
CA ILE A 150 -25.91 10.90 14.18
C ILE A 150 -26.16 9.41 14.43
N PHE A 151 -25.15 8.56 14.27
CA PHE A 151 -25.28 7.13 14.61
C PHE A 151 -25.66 6.94 16.09
N SER A 152 -25.02 7.69 16.99
CA SER A 152 -25.32 7.65 18.43
C SER A 152 -26.71 8.21 18.78
N LEU A 153 -27.28 9.10 17.97
CA LEU A 153 -28.65 9.62 18.13
C LEU A 153 -29.71 8.64 17.64
N THR A 154 -29.34 7.74 16.72
CA THR A 154 -30.25 6.71 16.18
C THR A 154 -30.11 5.34 16.87
N LEU A 155 -29.13 5.19 17.78
CA LEU A 155 -29.06 4.00 18.61
C LEU A 155 -30.26 3.97 19.56
N PRO A 156 -31.00 2.85 19.64
CA PRO A 156 -32.08 2.72 20.60
C PRO A 156 -31.55 3.02 22.01
N GLY A 157 -32.29 3.84 22.74
CA GLY A 157 -31.95 4.16 24.13
C GLY A 157 -31.83 2.88 24.95
N ARG A 158 -31.10 2.95 26.07
CA ARG A 158 -30.82 1.80 26.97
C ARG A 158 -32.09 1.07 27.45
N ASN A 159 -33.27 1.66 27.26
CA ASN A 159 -34.57 1.17 27.69
C ASN A 159 -35.48 0.71 26.53
N GLU A 160 -35.01 0.78 25.27
CA GLU A 160 -35.77 0.39 24.07
C GLU A 160 -35.48 -1.07 23.63
N LEU A 161 -34.51 -1.73 24.29
CA LEU A 161 -34.11 -3.12 24.06
C LEU A 161 -34.62 -4.02 25.19
N GLY A 162 -35.94 -4.04 25.37
CA GLY A 162 -36.69 -5.15 26.00
C GLY A 162 -36.12 -5.77 27.27
N ARG A 163 -35.80 -4.96 28.29
CA ARG A 163 -35.71 -5.43 29.69
C ARG A 163 -36.26 -4.40 30.65
#